data_AF-A0A1C4Z8G2-F1
#
_entry.id   AF-A0A1C4Z8G2-F1
#
_cell.length_a   1.000
_cell.length_b   1.000
_cell.length_c   1.000
_cell.angle_alpha   90.00
_cell.angle_beta   90.00
_cell.angle_gamma   90.00
#
_symmetry.space_group_name_H-M   'P 1'
#
loop_
_entity.id
_entity.type
_entity.pdbx_description
1 polymer ?
#
loop_
_entity_poly.entity_id
_entity_poly.type
_entity_poly.pdbx_seq_one_letter_code
_entity_poly.pdbx_strand_id
1 'polypeptide(L)'
;MDPLDVDVDSLRQGADELERAKEAVRETFEGFQAMVADYADAFGGDEIGMLLGVAHQACVDAAKECFSTNVTELESYVEGLHEMAERFQRVEEAAAASFQRIFGSLGG
;
A
#
# COMPACT_ATOMS: atom_id res chain seq x y z
N MET A 1 -18.67 -11.76 -22.64
CA MET A 1 -18.17 -11.04 -21.46
C MET A 1 -19.39 -10.68 -20.66
N ASP A 2 -19.49 -11.21 -19.45
CA ASP A 2 -20.54 -10.80 -18.53
C ASP A 2 -20.30 -9.34 -18.09
N PRO A 3 -21.36 -8.56 -17.86
CA PRO A 3 -21.20 -7.20 -17.34
C PRO A 3 -20.49 -7.24 -15.99
N LEU A 4 -19.40 -6.48 -15.89
CA LEU A 4 -18.65 -6.33 -14.66
C LEU A 4 -19.46 -5.45 -13.71
N ASP A 5 -20.06 -6.05 -12.69
CA ASP A 5 -20.70 -5.35 -11.59
C ASP A 5 -19.63 -4.94 -10.59
N VAL A 6 -19.43 -3.63 -10.38
CA VAL A 6 -18.36 -3.10 -9.55
C VAL A 6 -18.94 -2.28 -8.42
N ASP A 7 -18.79 -2.80 -7.20
CA ASP A 7 -19.13 -2.09 -5.98
C ASP A 7 -18.00 -1.09 -5.63
N VAL A 8 -18.26 0.18 -5.94
CA VAL A 8 -17.35 1.31 -5.69
C VAL A 8 -17.10 1.52 -4.19
N ASP A 9 -18.10 1.27 -3.35
CA ASP A 9 -17.97 1.45 -1.90
C ASP A 9 -17.08 0.36 -1.31
N SER A 10 -17.22 -0.88 -1.79
CA SER A 10 -16.30 -1.98 -1.44
C SER A 10 -14.86 -1.69 -1.87
N LEU A 11 -14.63 -1.08 -3.05
CA LEU A 11 -13.28 -0.68 -3.48
C LEU A 11 -12.67 0.37 -2.55
N ARG A 12 -13.44 1.38 -2.15
CA ARG A 12 -12.98 2.42 -1.21
C ARG A 12 -12.68 1.85 0.16
N GLN A 13 -13.57 1.01 0.69
CA GLN A 13 -13.36 0.36 1.97
C GLN A 13 -12.11 -0.51 1.94
N GLY A 14 -11.90 -1.28 0.86
CA GLY A 14 -10.70 -2.10 0.68
C GLY A 14 -9.42 -1.25 0.63
N ALA A 15 -9.46 -0.09 -0.04
CA ALA A 15 -8.34 0.84 -0.06
C ALA A 15 -8.03 1.38 1.35
N ASP A 16 -9.04 1.79 2.12
CA ASP A 16 -8.87 2.29 3.49
C ASP A 16 -8.33 1.20 4.44
N GLU A 17 -8.79 -0.04 4.28
CA GLU A 17 -8.28 -1.19 5.04
C GLU A 17 -6.82 -1.50 4.71
N LEU A 18 -6.46 -1.43 3.43
CA LEU A 18 -5.10 -1.65 2.96
C LEU A 18 -4.16 -0.53 3.41
N GLU A 19 -4.61 0.72 3.41
CA GLU A 19 -3.86 1.87 3.93
C GLU A 19 -3.55 1.71 5.42
N ARG A 20 -4.54 1.27 6.22
CA ARG A 20 -4.32 0.96 7.64
C ARG A 20 -3.33 -0.18 7.84
N ALA A 21 -3.43 -1.24 7.03
CA ALA A 21 -2.51 -2.37 7.10
C ALA A 21 -1.07 -1.97 6.74
N LYS A 22 -0.91 -1.14 5.69
CA LYS A 22 0.38 -0.55 5.31
C LYS A 22 0.99 0.23 6.46
N GLU A 23 0.24 1.12 7.11
CA GLU A 23 0.78 1.93 8.21
C GLU A 23 1.19 1.06 9.41
N ALA A 24 0.42 0.02 9.74
CA ALA A 24 0.80 -0.93 10.78
C ALA A 24 2.12 -1.67 10.47
N VAL A 25 2.35 -2.04 9.21
CA VAL A 25 3.62 -2.64 8.77
C VAL A 25 4.75 -1.62 8.90
N ARG A 26 4.53 -0.38 8.49
CA ARG A 26 5.52 0.71 8.58
C ARG A 26 5.95 0.96 10.03
N GLU A 27 4.99 1.12 10.94
CA GLU A 27 5.25 1.32 12.37
C GLU A 27 6.02 0.12 12.98
N THR A 28 5.60 -1.11 12.65
CA THR A 28 6.28 -2.31 13.13
C THR A 28 7.73 -2.38 12.63
N PHE A 29 7.94 -1.99 11.38
CA PHE A 29 9.26 -2.01 10.75
C PHE A 29 10.19 -0.91 11.29
N GLU A 30 9.67 0.28 11.56
CA GLU A 30 10.40 1.35 12.27
C GLU A 30 10.81 0.90 13.67
N GLY A 31 9.91 0.24 14.41
CA GLY A 31 10.22 -0.35 15.71
C GLY A 31 11.31 -1.43 15.65
N PHE A 32 11.25 -2.31 14.64
CA PHE A 32 12.30 -3.29 14.39
C PHE A 32 13.66 -2.62 14.13
N GLN A 33 13.69 -1.58 13.29
CA GLN A 33 14.92 -0.85 12.98
C GLN A 33 15.54 -0.20 14.22
N ALA A 34 14.72 0.37 15.10
CA ALA A 34 15.19 0.92 16.37
C ALA A 34 15.82 -0.17 17.26
N MET A 35 15.15 -1.31 17.41
CA MET A 35 15.68 -2.42 18.23
C MET A 35 16.99 -2.98 17.69
N VAL A 36 17.12 -3.17 16.36
CA VAL A 36 18.37 -3.72 15.78
C VAL A 36 19.52 -2.71 15.79
N ALA A 37 19.22 -1.41 15.75
CA ALA A 37 20.25 -0.38 15.87
C ALA A 37 20.97 -0.46 17.22
N ASP A 38 20.27 -0.81 18.31
CA ASP A 38 20.86 -0.99 19.64
C ASP A 38 21.89 -2.14 19.69
N TYR A 39 21.81 -3.11 18.77
CA TYR A 39 22.76 -4.21 18.68
C TYR A 39 24.01 -3.90 17.86
N ALA A 40 24.04 -2.79 17.11
CA ALA A 40 25.17 -2.48 16.21
C ALA A 40 26.51 -2.39 16.95
N ASP A 41 26.50 -1.86 18.19
CA ASP A 41 27.70 -1.70 19.03
C ASP A 41 27.91 -2.87 20.01
N ALA A 42 27.03 -3.88 20.00
CA ALA A 42 27.03 -4.96 21.01
C ALA A 42 28.11 -6.04 20.76
N PHE A 43 28.69 -6.09 19.57
CA PHE A 43 29.56 -7.20 19.16
C PHE A 43 31.03 -7.07 19.58
N GLY A 44 31.44 -5.92 20.10
CA GLY A 44 32.83 -5.66 20.50
C GLY A 44 33.76 -5.34 19.30
N GLY A 45 34.98 -4.90 19.60
CA GLY A 45 35.93 -4.38 18.61
C GLY A 45 37.05 -5.33 18.20
N ASP A 46 37.00 -6.60 18.63
CA ASP A 46 37.95 -7.62 18.16
C ASP A 46 37.57 -8.13 16.76
N GLU A 47 38.41 -8.99 16.18
CA GLU A 47 38.20 -9.50 14.82
C GLU A 47 36.86 -10.24 14.67
N ILE A 48 36.45 -11.01 15.69
CA ILE A 48 35.18 -11.73 15.69
C ILE A 48 34.01 -10.74 15.80
N GLY A 49 34.10 -9.75 16.68
CA GLY A 49 33.11 -8.71 16.86
C GLY A 49 32.90 -7.87 15.60
N MET A 50 33.97 -7.52 14.90
CA MET A 50 33.88 -6.83 13.61
C MET A 50 33.17 -7.67 12.55
N LEU A 51 33.49 -8.96 12.43
CA LEU A 51 32.82 -9.87 11.48
C LEU A 51 31.32 -10.04 11.80
N LEU A 52 30.97 -10.12 13.09
CA LEU A 52 29.58 -10.16 13.54
C LEU A 52 28.84 -8.87 13.22
N GLY A 53 29.49 -7.71 13.41
CA GLY A 53 28.93 -6.41 13.03
C GLY A 53 28.62 -6.32 11.53
N VAL A 54 29.53 -6.82 10.68
CA VAL A 54 29.30 -6.89 9.22
C VAL A 54 28.13 -7.83 8.87
N ALA A 55 28.07 -9.01 9.47
CA ALA A 55 26.99 -9.96 9.22
C ALA A 55 25.63 -9.40 9.69
N HIS A 56 25.60 -8.77 10.87
CA HIS A 56 24.42 -8.08 11.38
C HIS A 56 23.94 -7.00 10.40
N GLN A 57 24.85 -6.12 9.95
CA GLN A 57 24.52 -5.05 9.01
C GLN A 57 23.94 -5.61 7.70
N ALA A 58 24.54 -6.65 7.14
CA ALA A 58 24.06 -7.28 5.91
C ALA A 58 22.63 -7.85 6.07
N CYS A 59 22.31 -8.48 7.21
CA CYS A 59 20.97 -8.97 7.50
C CYS A 59 19.96 -7.81 7.67
N VAL A 60 20.35 -6.74 8.37
CA VAL A 60 19.51 -5.55 8.57
C VAL A 60 19.22 -4.86 7.24
N ASP A 61 20.19 -4.72 6.36
CA ASP A 61 20.02 -4.09 5.05
C ASP A 61 19.12 -4.92 4.13
N ALA A 62 19.29 -6.25 4.10
CA ALA A 62 18.41 -7.14 3.35
C ALA A 62 16.96 -7.07 3.84
N ALA A 63 16.76 -7.00 5.16
CA ALA A 63 15.43 -6.80 5.73
C ALA A 63 14.84 -5.44 5.33
N LYS A 64 15.63 -4.37 5.44
CA LYS A 64 15.22 -3.01 5.03
C LYS A 64 14.76 -2.94 3.59
N GLU A 65 15.52 -3.52 2.68
CA GLU A 65 15.15 -3.55 1.27
C GLU A 65 13.81 -4.28 1.07
N CYS A 66 13.68 -5.49 1.62
CA CYS A 66 12.48 -6.31 1.47
C CYS A 66 11.22 -5.61 2.00
N PHE A 67 11.27 -5.06 3.21
CA PHE A 67 10.11 -4.38 3.80
C PHE A 67 9.79 -3.07 3.08
N SER A 68 10.79 -2.29 2.69
CA SER A 68 10.56 -1.02 1.98
C SER A 68 9.90 -1.25 0.63
N THR A 69 10.36 -2.23 -0.15
CA THR A 69 9.72 -2.59 -1.42
C THR A 69 8.27 -3.02 -1.22
N ASN A 70 8.00 -3.86 -0.22
CA ASN A 70 6.64 -4.31 0.05
C ASN A 70 5.71 -3.16 0.48
N VAL A 71 6.20 -2.21 1.29
CA VAL A 71 5.41 -1.03 1.67
C VAL A 71 5.07 -0.17 0.45
N THR A 72 6.03 0.06 -0.45
CA THR A 72 5.79 0.80 -1.70
C THR A 72 4.78 0.10 -2.62
N GLU A 73 4.81 -1.23 -2.72
CA GLU A 73 3.81 -1.98 -3.48
C GLU A 73 2.41 -1.87 -2.86
N LEU A 74 2.30 -1.87 -1.53
CA LEU A 74 1.02 -1.65 -0.84
C LEU A 74 0.47 -0.25 -1.13
N GLU A 75 1.31 0.79 -1.18
CA GLU A 75 0.90 2.14 -1.58
C GLU A 75 0.32 2.16 -2.98
N SER A 76 1.02 1.54 -3.94
CA SER A 76 0.55 1.42 -5.32
C SER A 76 -0.81 0.73 -5.42
N TYR A 77 -1.06 -0.30 -4.61
CA TYR A 77 -2.36 -0.98 -4.57
C TYR A 77 -3.47 -0.11 -3.97
N VAL A 78 -3.19 0.65 -2.90
CA VAL A 78 -4.14 1.61 -2.32
C VAL A 78 -4.53 2.67 -3.36
N GLU A 79 -3.54 3.28 -4.01
CA GLU A 79 -3.75 4.26 -5.07
C GLU A 79 -4.58 3.67 -6.22
N GLY A 80 -4.22 2.46 -6.68
CA GLY A 80 -4.95 1.76 -7.73
C GLY A 80 -6.42 1.51 -7.40
N LEU A 81 -6.74 1.12 -6.16
CA LEU A 81 -8.12 0.91 -5.72
C LEU A 81 -8.92 2.22 -5.71
N HIS A 82 -8.34 3.31 -5.21
CA HIS A 82 -8.97 4.63 -5.25
C HIS A 82 -9.20 5.11 -6.69
N GLU A 83 -8.19 4.99 -7.56
CA GLU A 83 -8.32 5.37 -8.97
C GLU A 83 -9.41 4.55 -9.69
N MET A 84 -9.50 3.25 -9.41
CA MET A 84 -10.57 2.41 -9.95
C MET A 84 -11.93 2.88 -9.47
N ALA A 85 -12.12 3.08 -8.16
CA ALA A 85 -13.36 3.56 -7.58
C ALA A 85 -13.81 4.88 -8.22
N GLU A 86 -12.91 5.84 -8.38
CA GLU A 86 -13.21 7.10 -9.04
C GLU A 86 -13.56 6.95 -10.53
N ARG A 87 -12.86 6.08 -11.26
CA ARG A 87 -13.14 5.83 -12.67
C ARG A 87 -14.53 5.23 -12.87
N PHE A 88 -14.91 4.24 -12.06
CA PHE A 88 -16.23 3.64 -12.14
C PHE A 88 -17.32 4.65 -11.83
N GLN A 89 -17.19 5.41 -10.74
CA GLN A 89 -18.16 6.44 -10.39
C GLN A 89 -18.34 7.48 -11.53
N ARG A 90 -17.24 7.99 -12.12
CA ARG A 90 -17.33 8.94 -13.24
C ARG A 90 -18.05 8.37 -14.47
N VAL A 91 -17.82 7.09 -14.77
CA VAL A 91 -18.48 6.42 -15.91
C VAL A 91 -19.97 6.27 -15.65
N GLU A 92 -20.36 5.88 -14.44
CA GLU A 92 -21.76 5.75 -14.05
C GLU A 92 -22.50 7.09 -14.05
N GLU A 93 -21.89 8.14 -13.49
CA GLU A 93 -22.44 9.49 -13.50
C GLU A 93 -22.63 10.01 -14.94
N ALA A 94 -21.64 9.78 -15.81
CA ALA A 94 -21.73 10.17 -17.21
C ALA A 94 -22.84 9.40 -17.96
N ALA A 95 -23.02 8.11 -17.66
CA ALA A 95 -24.09 7.30 -18.21
C ALA A 95 -25.47 7.81 -17.73
N ALA A 96 -25.63 8.00 -16.42
CA ALA A 96 -26.86 8.54 -15.81
C ALA A 96 -27.23 9.91 -16.38
N ALA A 97 -26.28 10.83 -16.50
CA ALA A 97 -26.49 12.15 -17.09
C ALA A 97 -26.84 12.07 -18.59
N SER A 98 -26.32 11.09 -19.32
CA SER A 98 -26.68 10.86 -20.73
C SER A 98 -28.10 10.34 -20.86
N PHE A 99 -28.50 9.38 -20.01
CA PHE A 99 -29.88 8.89 -19.98
C PHE A 99 -30.86 10.00 -19.57
N GLN A 100 -30.57 10.78 -18.54
CA GLN A 100 -31.42 11.92 -18.14
C GLN A 100 -31.61 12.93 -19.28
N ARG A 101 -30.55 13.23 -20.05
CA ARG A 101 -30.67 14.10 -21.23
C ARG A 101 -31.56 13.49 -22.31
N ILE A 102 -31.42 12.20 -22.59
CA ILE A 102 -32.26 11.50 -23.58
C ILE A 102 -33.73 11.49 -23.11
N PHE A 103 -34.01 11.09 -21.87
CA PHE A 103 -35.37 11.06 -21.33
C PHE A 103 -36.00 12.46 -21.27
N GLY A 104 -35.22 13.48 -20.87
CA GLY A 104 -35.67 14.86 -20.90
C GLY A 104 -35.97 15.36 -22.31
N SER A 105 -35.19 14.92 -23.31
CA SER A 105 -35.42 15.27 -24.73
C SER A 105 -36.60 14.54 -25.37
N LEU A 106 -36.99 13.38 -24.82
CA LEU A 106 -38.12 12.57 -25.30
C LEU A 106 -39.46 12.95 -24.68
N GLY A 107 -39.51 14.03 -23.90
CA GLY A 107 -40.75 14.57 -23.34
C GLY A 107 -41.12 13.94 -22.00
N GLY A 108 -40.36 14.30 -20.97
CA GLY A 108 -40.96 14.38 -19.63
C GLY A 108 -42.14 15.36 -19.61
#